data_AF-A0A352JSP7-F1
#
_entry.id   AF-A0A352JSP7-F1
#
_cell.length_a   1.000
_cell.length_b   1.000
_cell.length_c   1.000
_cell.angle_alpha   90.00
_cell.angle_beta   90.00
_cell.angle_gamma   90.00
#
_symmetry.space_group_name_H-M   'P 1'
#
loop_
_entity.id
_entity.type
_entity.pdbx_description
1 polymer ?
#
loop_
_entity_poly.entity_id
_entity_poly.type
_entity_poly.pdbx_seq_one_letter_code
_entity_poly.pdbx_strand_id
1 'polypeptide(L)' 'MRKIKLGISVILVMTALLLLSCSSDKKTTNPPTTFSPAGMVLIQAKDVSFQMGSSGNLDNEQPVHTVTFSADFWMDT' A
#
# COMPACT_ATOMS: atom_id res chain seq x y z
N MET A 1 -17.10 51.04 5.01
CA MET A 1 -16.56 50.00 5.92
C MET A 1 -16.27 48.74 5.10
N ARG A 2 -14.99 48.42 4.83
CA ARG A 2 -14.58 47.26 4.00
C ARG A 2 -14.11 46.13 4.91
N LYS A 3 -14.99 45.16 5.22
CA LYS A 3 -14.67 43.96 6.02
C LYS A 3 -14.75 42.70 5.15
N ILE A 4 -13.79 42.49 4.25
CA ILE A 4 -13.73 41.25 3.42
C ILE A 4 -12.34 40.57 3.48
N LYS A 5 -11.35 41.13 4.19
CA LYS A 5 -9.95 40.67 4.07
C LYS A 5 -9.55 39.42 4.88
N LEU A 6 -10.41 38.88 5.76
CA LEU A 6 -9.98 37.83 6.70
C LEU A 6 -10.37 36.40 6.29
N GLY A 7 -11.46 36.22 5.53
CA GLY A 7 -11.94 34.88 5.15
C GLY A 7 -11.16 34.21 4.01
N ILE A 8 -10.64 35.01 3.06
CA ILE A 8 -9.93 34.49 1.88
C ILE A 8 -8.55 33.92 2.24
N SER A 9 -7.88 34.49 3.26
CA SER A 9 -6.55 34.06 3.67
C SER A 9 -6.55 32.70 4.38
N VAL A 10 -7.61 32.36 5.11
CA VAL A 10 -7.70 31.08 5.85
C VAL A 10 -8.01 29.93 4.90
N ILE A 11 -8.86 30.17 3.90
CA ILE A 11 -9.21 29.17 2.88
C ILE A 11 -7.96 28.81 2.06
N LEU A 12 -7.16 29.79 1.65
CA LEU A 12 -5.97 29.57 0.82
C LEU A 12 -4.88 28.76 1.54
N VAL A 13 -4.75 28.92 2.87
CA VAL A 13 -3.78 28.17 3.68
C VAL A 13 -4.21 26.71 3.85
N MET A 14 -5.51 26.44 4.00
CA MET A 14 -6.03 25.07 4.11
C MET A 14 -5.90 24.27 2.81
N THR A 15 -6.15 24.89 1.64
CA THR A 15 -5.95 24.22 0.35
C THR A 15 -4.48 23.94 0.06
N ALA A 16 -3.57 24.79 0.52
CA ALA A 16 -2.13 24.55 0.40
C ALA A 16 -1.67 23.39 1.29
N LEU A 17 -2.18 23.29 2.54
CA LEU A 17 -1.87 22.16 3.43
C LEU A 17 -2.36 20.81 2.87
N LEU A 18 -3.49 20.79 2.17
CA LEU A 18 -4.04 19.58 1.52
C LEU A 18 -3.18 19.08 0.34
N LEU A 19 -2.48 19.98 -0.36
CA LEU A 19 -1.62 19.64 -1.51
C LEU A 19 -0.18 19.25 -1.12
N LEU A 20 0.21 19.53 0.13
CA LEU A 20 1.51 19.17 0.72
C LEU A 20 1.47 17.87 1.54
N SER A 21 0.34 17.14 1.52
CA SER A 21 0.31 15.77 2.03
C SER A 21 1.16 14.88 1.11
N CYS A 22 2.47 14.83 1.41
CA CYS A 22 3.47 14.00 0.75
C CYS A 22 2.95 12.58 0.52
N SER A 23 2.62 12.26 -0.74
CA SER A 23 2.63 10.87 -1.20
C SER A 23 4.08 10.43 -1.16
N SER A 24 4.46 9.74 -0.08
CA SER A 24 5.70 8.97 -0.07
C SER A 24 5.47 7.79 -1.00
N ASP A 25 5.64 8.00 -2.30
CA ASP A 25 5.60 6.95 -3.31
C ASP A 25 6.81 6.04 -3.09
N LYS A 26 6.71 5.15 -2.09
CA LYS A 26 7.56 3.96 -2.05
C LYS A 26 7.11 3.10 -3.22
N LYS A 27 7.73 3.33 -4.37
CA LYS A 27 7.61 2.47 -5.54
C LYS A 27 7.98 1.06 -5.08
N THR A 28 7.00 0.17 -5.01
CA THR A 28 7.22 -1.25 -4.81
C THR A 28 8.00 -1.76 -6.01
N THR A 29 9.30 -2.00 -5.80
CA THR A 29 10.19 -2.59 -6.79
C THR A 29 10.29 -4.07 -6.51
N ASN A 30 10.20 -4.89 -7.55
CA ASN A 30 10.49 -6.31 -7.44
C ASN A 30 11.92 -6.51 -6.91
N PRO A 31 12.15 -7.59 -6.12
CA PRO A 31 13.49 -7.96 -5.71
C PRO A 31 14.39 -8.15 -6.94
N PRO A 32 15.69 -7.80 -6.84
CA PRO A 32 16.63 -8.02 -7.93
C PRO A 32 16.71 -9.51 -8.27
N THR A 33 16.62 -9.86 -9.56
CA THR A 33 16.81 -11.24 -10.03
C THR A 33 18.28 -11.68 -10.03
N THR A 34 19.21 -10.74 -9.84
CA THR A 34 20.66 -10.98 -9.76
C THR A 34 21.11 -11.47 -8.38
N PHE A 35 20.22 -11.47 -7.38
CA PHE A 35 20.48 -11.94 -6.03
C PHE A 35 19.49 -13.05 -5.69
N SER A 36 20.01 -14.27 -5.49
CA SER A 36 19.25 -15.43 -5.02
C SER A 36 19.76 -15.83 -3.64
N PRO A 37 19.02 -15.55 -2.56
CA PRO A 37 19.38 -16.04 -1.23
C PRO A 37 19.46 -17.57 -1.22
N ALA A 38 20.44 -18.12 -0.51
CA ALA A 38 20.57 -19.57 -0.34
C ALA A 38 19.36 -20.12 0.44
N GLY A 39 18.79 -21.23 -0.04
CA GLY A 39 17.62 -21.87 0.59
C GLY A 39 16.28 -21.19 0.30
N MET A 40 16.24 -20.14 -0.53
CA MET A 40 14.99 -19.47 -0.87
C MET A 40 14.56 -19.70 -2.33
N VAL A 41 13.25 -19.66 -2.56
CA VAL A 41 12.63 -19.66 -3.89
C VAL A 41 12.01 -18.29 -4.19
N LEU A 42 12.15 -17.82 -5.43
CA LEU A 42 11.50 -16.58 -5.88
C LEU A 42 10.05 -16.88 -6.27
N ILE A 43 9.11 -16.26 -5.56
CA ILE A 43 7.68 -16.31 -5.87
C ILE A 43 7.32 -15.10 -6.76
N GLN A 44 6.94 -15.38 -8.00
CA GLN A 44 6.47 -14.39 -8.98
C GLN A 44 5.00 -14.03 -8.72
N ALA A 45 4.76 -13.25 -7.66
CA ALA A 45 3.43 -12.92 -7.19
C ALA A 45 2.99 -11.50 -7.53
N LYS A 46 3.84 -10.64 -8.10
CA LYS A 46 3.46 -9.24 -8.34
C LYS A 46 2.16 -9.15 -9.15
N ASP A 47 1.24 -8.33 -8.65
CA ASP A 47 -0.10 -8.07 -9.19
C ASP A 47 -1.01 -9.32 -9.26
N VAL A 48 -0.54 -10.46 -8.74
CA VAL A 48 -1.34 -11.67 -8.53
C VAL A 48 -2.18 -11.50 -7.27
N SER A 49 -3.42 -11.99 -7.35
CA SER A 49 -4.35 -12.00 -6.22
C SER A 49 -4.70 -13.42 -5.81
N PHE A 50 -4.90 -13.64 -4.51
CA PHE A 50 -5.40 -14.90 -3.98
C PHE A 50 -6.44 -14.69 -2.88
N GLN A 51 -7.28 -15.69 -2.66
CA GLN A 51 -8.25 -15.68 -1.56
C GLN A 51 -7.58 -16.22 -0.30
N MET A 52 -7.41 -15.34 0.70
CA MET A 52 -6.91 -15.69 2.03
C MET A 52 -8.07 -15.85 3.01
N GLY A 53 -7.96 -16.81 3.91
CA GLY A 53 -8.94 -17.09 4.95
C GLY A 53 -9.77 -18.34 4.66
N SER A 54 -10.72 -18.62 5.54
CA SER A 54 -11.56 -19.81 5.53
C SER A 54 -13.02 -19.43 5.75
N SER A 55 -13.95 -20.28 5.27
CA SER A 55 -15.38 -20.22 5.63
C SER A 55 -15.74 -21.20 6.75
N GLY A 56 -14.76 -21.88 7.33
CA GLY A 56 -14.93 -22.81 8.45
C GLY A 56 -15.15 -22.10 9.79
N ASN A 57 -15.32 -22.87 10.87
CA ASN A 57 -15.78 -22.38 12.17
C ASN A 57 -14.68 -21.74 13.05
N LEU A 58 -13.52 -21.40 12.48
CA LEU A 58 -12.46 -20.72 13.22
C LEU A 58 -12.58 -19.22 12.95
N ASP A 59 -13.03 -18.48 13.95
CA ASP A 59 -13.30 -17.05 13.82
C ASP A 59 -12.06 -16.23 13.44
N ASN A 60 -10.85 -16.71 13.79
CA ASN A 60 -9.59 -16.06 13.45
C ASN A 60 -9.10 -16.33 12.01
N GLU A 61 -9.77 -17.19 11.25
CA GLU A 61 -9.48 -17.44 9.84
C GLU A 61 -10.50 -16.79 8.89
N GLN A 62 -11.60 -16.27 9.44
CA GLN A 62 -12.67 -15.61 8.69
C GLN A 62 -12.46 -14.08 8.64
N PRO A 63 -13.03 -13.38 7.63
CA PRO A 63 -13.65 -13.92 6.43
C PRO A 63 -12.62 -14.24 5.35
N VAL A 64 -13.06 -15.01 4.35
CA VAL A 64 -12.33 -15.11 3.07
C VAL A 64 -12.28 -13.72 2.42
N HIS A 65 -11.08 -13.23 2.11
CA HIS A 65 -10.85 -11.94 1.46
C HIS A 65 -9.75 -12.04 0.41
N THR A 66 -9.75 -11.10 -0.54
CA THR A 66 -8.75 -11.04 -1.61
C THR A 66 -7.50 -10.30 -1.15
N VAL A 67 -6.34 -10.92 -1.33
CA VAL A 67 -5.02 -10.33 -1.10
C VAL A 67 -4.31 -10.19 -2.44
N THR A 68 -3.78 -9.01 -2.73
CA THR A 68 -2.99 -8.72 -3.93
C THR A 68 -1.56 -8.39 -3.54
N PHE A 69 -0.58 -9.05 -4.16
CA PHE A 69 0.82 -8.77 -3.87
C PHE A 69 1.31 -7.60 -4.72
N SER A 70 2.00 -6.65 -4.09
CA SER A 70 2.56 -5.48 -4.76
C SER A 70 3.91 -5.72 -5.43
N ALA A 71 4.54 -6.86 -5.16
CA ALA A 71 5.87 -7.24 -5.66
C ALA A 71 6.07 -8.76 -5.60
N ASP A 72 7.04 -9.25 -6.36
CA ASP A 72 7.60 -10.58 -6.18
C ASP A 72 8.37 -10.66 -4.85
N PHE A 73 8.58 -11.85 -4.31
CA PHE A 73 9.31 -12.02 -3.05
C PHE A 73 10.04 -13.36 -2.96
N TRP A 74 11.08 -13.41 -2.12
CA TRP A 74 11.80 -14.64 -1.79
C TRP A 74 11.17 -15.31 -0.56
N MET A 75 11.00 -16.62 -0.60
CA MET A 75 10.45 -17.43 0.49
C MET A 75 11.41 -18.59 0.80
N ASP A 76 11.68 -18.81 2.09
CA ASP A 76 12.48 -19.95 2.56
C ASP A 76 11.78 -21.27 2.27
N THR A 77 12.54 -22.30 1.88
CA THR A 77 12.03 -23.62 1.49
C THR A 77 12.36 -24.70 2.50
#